data_AF-A0A6N9C2U5-F1
#
_entry.id   AF-A0A6N9C2U5-F1
#
_cell.length_a   1.000
_cell.length_b   1.000
_cell.length_c   1.000
_cell.angle_alpha   90.00
_cell.angle_beta   90.00
_cell.angle_gamma   90.00
#
_symmetry.space_group_name_H-M   'P 1'
#
loop_
_entity.id
_entity.type
_entity.pdbx_description
1 polymer ?
#
loop_
_entity_poly.entity_id
_entity_poly.type
_entity_poly.pdbx_seq_one_letter_code
_entity_poly.pdbx_strand_id
1 'polypeptide(L)'
;MPDDSTLVDRRERACFESLDGALPGDWRRLAAALAVRWRDAAPVRVALAGGQGAGKSTLARAIVAACGYFDLRAVAMSIDDFYHTRAARERLG
;
A
#
# COMPACT_ATOMS: atom_id res chain seq x y z
N MET A 1 11.78 6.96 18.28
CA MET A 1 10.77 7.75 17.53
C MET A 1 11.46 8.18 16.25
N PRO A 2 11.07 7.71 15.06
CA PRO A 2 11.79 8.07 13.85
C PRO A 2 11.51 9.54 13.49
N ASP A 3 12.57 10.22 13.08
CA ASP A 3 12.66 11.65 12.77
C ASP A 3 12.00 11.97 11.41
N ASP A 4 11.16 13.01 11.40
CA ASP A 4 10.36 13.51 10.28
C ASP A 4 11.22 14.25 9.20
N SER A 5 12.54 14.33 9.44
CA SER A 5 13.52 15.06 8.59
C SER A 5 13.94 14.36 7.29
N THR A 6 13.37 13.20 6.95
CA THR A 6 14.06 12.25 6.05
C THR A 6 13.25 11.88 4.79
N LEU A 7 12.36 12.78 4.36
CA LEU A 7 11.80 12.78 2.99
C LEU A 7 12.90 13.22 2.01
N VAL A 8 13.43 12.29 1.22
CA VAL A 8 14.66 12.49 0.42
C VAL A 8 14.36 13.24 -0.89
N ASP A 9 13.11 13.24 -1.33
CA ASP A 9 12.64 13.84 -2.59
C ASP A 9 11.47 14.82 -2.33
N ARG A 10 11.49 16.01 -2.97
CA ARG A 10 10.37 16.98 -2.95
C ARG A 10 9.05 16.34 -3.40
N ARG A 11 9.12 15.39 -4.34
CA ARG A 11 7.97 14.62 -4.84
C ARG A 11 7.42 13.68 -3.78
N GLU A 12 8.31 13.03 -3.02
CA GLU A 12 7.92 12.16 -1.91
C GLU A 12 7.14 12.96 -0.86
N ARG A 13 7.63 14.15 -0.50
CA ARG A 13 6.93 15.07 0.42
C ARG A 13 5.55 15.48 -0.08
N ALA A 14 5.45 15.92 -1.33
CA ALA A 14 4.18 16.35 -1.90
C ALA A 14 3.15 15.20 -1.97
N CYS A 15 3.61 13.99 -2.29
CA CYS A 15 2.78 12.79 -2.22
C CYS A 15 2.34 12.50 -0.78
N PHE A 16 3.27 12.51 0.18
CA PHE A 16 2.98 12.31 1.61
C PHE A 16 1.89 13.26 2.13
N GLU A 17 1.98 14.54 1.78
CA GLU A 17 1.02 15.58 2.17
C GLU A 17 -0.35 15.42 1.50
N SER A 18 -0.42 14.77 0.34
CA SER A 18 -1.67 14.48 -0.37
C SER A 18 -2.46 13.29 0.18
N LEU A 19 -1.80 12.42 0.96
CA LEU A 19 -2.43 11.23 1.52
C LEU A 19 -3.34 11.56 2.71
N ASP A 20 -4.32 10.70 2.96
CA ASP A 20 -5.27 10.84 4.07
C ASP A 20 -4.55 11.08 5.41
N GLY A 21 -4.80 12.26 5.99
CA GLY A 21 -4.18 12.70 7.24
C GLY A 21 -4.54 11.84 8.47
N ALA A 22 -5.60 11.04 8.40
CA ALA A 22 -5.97 10.09 9.45
C ALA A 22 -5.00 8.88 9.52
N LEU A 23 -4.20 8.65 8.48
CA LEU A 23 -3.23 7.56 8.45
C LEU A 23 -2.00 7.88 9.32
N PRO A 24 -1.41 6.85 9.98
CA PRO A 24 -0.13 7.00 10.65
C PRO A 24 0.94 7.62 9.73
N GLY A 25 1.72 8.57 10.25
CA GLY A 25 2.74 9.29 9.47
C GLY A 25 3.73 8.35 8.78
N ASP A 26 4.23 7.36 9.51
CA ASP A 26 5.16 6.37 8.95
C ASP A 26 4.56 5.57 7.78
N TRP A 27 3.25 5.35 7.76
CA TRP A 27 2.57 4.62 6.68
C TRP A 27 2.40 5.48 5.44
N ARG A 28 2.02 6.75 5.64
CA ARG A 28 1.97 7.73 4.54
C ARG A 28 3.35 7.90 3.91
N ARG A 29 4.38 7.97 4.75
CA ARG A 29 5.77 8.11 4.30
C ARG A 29 6.24 6.90 3.53
N LEU A 30 5.99 5.69 4.05
CA LEU A 30 6.29 4.45 3.35
C LEU A 30 5.58 4.37 2.00
N ALA A 31 4.29 4.72 1.94
CA ALA A 31 3.51 4.70 0.70
C ALA A 31 4.09 5.67 -0.35
N ALA A 32 4.40 6.91 0.05
CA ALA A 32 5.01 7.91 -0.83
C ALA A 32 6.38 7.46 -1.36
N ALA A 33 7.25 6.95 -0.48
CA ALA A 33 8.58 6.47 -0.85
C ALA A 33 8.52 5.30 -1.84
N LEU A 34 7.62 4.35 -1.62
CA LEU A 34 7.40 3.22 -2.54
C LEU A 34 6.91 3.70 -3.90
N ALA A 35 5.93 4.61 -3.92
CA ALA A 35 5.36 5.11 -5.16
C ALA A 35 6.41 5.88 -5.99
N VAL A 36 7.26 6.72 -5.35
CA VAL A 36 8.40 7.38 -6.03
C VAL A 36 9.33 6.34 -6.65
N ARG A 37 9.73 5.32 -5.89
CA ARG A 37 10.65 4.27 -6.37
C ARG A 37 10.09 3.43 -7.51
N TRP A 38 8.79 3.19 -7.55
CA TRP A 38 8.18 2.30 -8.55
C TRP A 38 7.92 2.97 -9.90
N ARG A 39 8.03 4.30 -9.99
CA ARG A 39 7.90 5.03 -11.26
C ARG A 39 8.85 4.52 -12.34
N ASP A 40 10.06 4.14 -11.93
CA ASP A 40 11.13 3.74 -12.86
C ASP A 40 11.26 2.22 -13.01
N ALA A 41 10.43 1.42 -12.31
CA ALA A 41 10.59 -0.03 -12.17
C ALA A 41 9.33 -0.85 -12.46
N ALA A 42 8.28 -0.24 -13.03
CA ALA A 42 7.00 -0.93 -13.28
C ALA A 42 7.11 -1.98 -14.41
N PRO A 43 6.47 -3.17 -14.27
CA PRO A 43 5.53 -3.54 -13.22
C PRO A 43 6.20 -4.06 -11.94
N VAL A 44 5.77 -3.56 -10.78
CA VAL A 44 6.20 -4.03 -9.46
C VAL A 44 5.10 -4.84 -8.80
N ARG A 45 5.46 -5.97 -8.18
CA ARG A 45 4.57 -6.82 -7.37
C ARG A 45 5.12 -6.90 -5.96
N VAL A 46 4.27 -6.63 -4.97
CA VAL A 46 4.61 -6.70 -3.55
C VAL A 46 3.55 -7.46 -2.77
N ALA A 47 3.99 -8.14 -1.71
CA ALA A 47 3.11 -8.78 -0.74
C ALA A 47 3.21 -8.04 0.59
N LEU A 48 2.07 -7.73 1.20
CA LEU A 48 2.00 -7.21 2.56
C LEU A 48 1.66 -8.35 3.51
N ALA A 49 2.58 -8.67 4.42
CA ALA A 49 2.41 -9.73 5.41
C ALA A 49 2.22 -9.14 6.82
N GLY A 50 1.50 -9.87 7.67
CA GLY A 50 1.18 -9.44 9.04
C GLY A 50 -0.07 -10.12 9.58
N GLY A 51 -0.26 -10.11 10.91
CA GLY A 51 -1.40 -10.73 11.58
C GLY A 51 -2.76 -10.14 11.19
N GLN A 52 -3.84 -10.81 11.59
CA GLN A 52 -5.21 -10.26 11.46
C GLN A 52 -5.30 -8.93 12.22
N GLY A 53 -6.00 -7.96 11.65
CA GLY A 53 -6.12 -6.62 12.26
C GLY A 53 -4.86 -5.74 12.18
N ALA A 54 -3.73 -6.23 11.66
CA ALA A 54 -2.48 -5.46 11.56
C ALA A 54 -2.51 -4.30 10.54
N GLY A 55 -3.64 -4.03 9.91
CA GLY A 55 -3.81 -2.88 9.00
C GLY A 55 -3.27 -3.05 7.58
N LYS A 56 -2.94 -4.28 7.15
CA LYS A 56 -2.44 -4.59 5.79
C LYS A 56 -3.30 -3.97 4.67
N SER A 57 -4.62 -4.15 4.73
CA SER A 57 -5.53 -3.61 3.71
C SER A 57 -5.59 -2.08 3.74
N THR A 58 -5.38 -1.47 4.91
CA THR A 58 -5.29 -0.02 5.05
C THR A 58 -3.99 0.50 4.42
N LEU A 59 -2.85 -0.13 4.74
CA LEU A 59 -1.57 0.20 4.12
C LEU A 59 -1.59 -0.03 2.60
N ALA A 60 -2.20 -1.12 2.12
CA ALA A 60 -2.35 -1.40 0.69
C ALA A 60 -3.11 -0.28 -0.03
N ARG A 61 -4.21 0.22 0.56
CA ARG A 61 -4.97 1.36 0.02
C ARG A 61 -4.15 2.65 0.00
N ALA A 62 -3.37 2.90 1.05
CA ALA A 62 -2.47 4.05 1.10
C ALA A 62 -1.41 3.99 -0.02
N ILE A 63 -0.83 2.81 -0.26
CA ILE A 63 0.13 2.57 -1.34
C ILE A 63 -0.53 2.80 -2.71
N VAL A 64 -1.75 2.30 -2.93
CA VAL A 64 -2.50 2.52 -4.19
C VAL A 64 -2.79 4.00 -4.39
N ALA A 65 -3.22 4.72 -3.36
CA ALA A 65 -3.46 6.16 -3.42
C ALA A 65 -2.16 6.93 -3.76
N ALA A 66 -1.04 6.57 -3.13
CA ALA A 66 0.27 7.16 -3.42
C ALA A 66 0.73 6.88 -4.86
N CYS A 67 0.47 5.68 -5.39
CA CYS A 67 0.72 5.37 -6.80
C CYS A 67 -0.14 6.24 -7.74
N GLY A 68 -1.42 6.43 -7.40
CA GLY A 68 -2.34 7.28 -8.16
C GLY A 68 -1.90 8.74 -8.22
N TYR A 69 -1.29 9.26 -7.16
CA TYR A 69 -0.69 10.61 -7.15
C TYR A 69 0.37 10.81 -8.24
N PHE A 70 1.09 9.73 -8.61
CA PHE A 70 2.12 9.74 -9.66
C PHE A 70 1.62 9.17 -10.99
N ASP A 71 0.30 9.11 -11.22
CA ASP A 71 -0.32 8.51 -12.41
C ASP A 71 0.04 7.04 -12.66
N LEU A 72 0.51 6.34 -11.62
CA LEU A 72 0.81 4.91 -11.70
C LEU A 72 -0.47 4.09 -11.52
N ARG A 73 -0.69 3.15 -12.43
CA ARG A 73 -1.78 2.16 -12.29
C ARG A 73 -1.39 1.12 -11.25
N ALA A 74 -2.08 1.13 -10.13
CA ALA A 74 -1.89 0.17 -9.04
C ALA A 74 -3.22 -0.43 -8.60
N VAL A 75 -3.19 -1.68 -8.15
CA VAL A 75 -4.33 -2.38 -7.57
C VAL A 75 -3.85 -3.16 -6.35
N ALA A 76 -4.67 -3.17 -5.30
CA ALA A 76 -4.49 -4.01 -4.13
C ALA A 76 -5.51 -5.16 -4.20
N MET A 77 -5.03 -6.39 -4.00
CA MET A 77 -5.88 -7.59 -3.92
C MET A 77 -5.60 -8.31 -2.61
N SER A 78 -6.63 -8.86 -1.97
CA SER A 78 -6.44 -9.76 -0.84
C SER A 78 -6.35 -11.20 -1.34
N ILE A 79 -5.50 -12.01 -0.71
CA ILE A 79 -5.54 -13.46 -0.94
C ILE A 79 -6.89 -14.05 -0.49
N ASP A 80 -7.52 -13.43 0.51
CA ASP A 80 -8.84 -13.78 1.03
C ASP A 80 -9.93 -13.72 -0.05
N ASP A 81 -9.77 -12.84 -1.05
CA ASP A 81 -10.70 -12.67 -2.17
C ASP A 81 -10.73 -13.90 -3.09
N PHE A 82 -9.68 -14.72 -3.05
CA PHE A 82 -9.54 -15.94 -3.86
C PHE A 82 -9.89 -17.21 -3.07
N TYR A 83 -10.31 -17.12 -1.82
CA TYR A 83 -10.75 -18.31 -1.10
C TYR A 83 -12.07 -18.82 -1.65
N HIS A 84 -12.16 -20.14 -1.74
CA HIS A 84 -13.38 -20.84 -2.08
C HIS A 84 -14.53 -20.42 -1.15
N THR A 85 -15.72 -20.23 -1.74
CA THR A 85 -16.96 -20.06 -0.99
C THR A 85 -17.15 -21.26 -0.06
N ARG A 86 -17.94 -21.11 1.01
CA ARG A 86 -18.27 -22.21 1.91
C ARG A 86 -18.73 -23.46 1.15
N ALA A 87 -19.63 -23.29 0.19
CA ALA A 87 -20.15 -24.37 -0.66
C ALA A 87 -19.12 -24.97 -1.63
N ALA A 88 -18.07 -24.22 -1.99
CA ALA A 88 -16.94 -24.75 -2.77
C ALA A 88 -15.95 -25.50 -1.86
N ARG A 89 -15.77 -25.06 -0.60
CA ARG A 89 -14.96 -25.77 0.39
C ARG A 89 -15.56 -27.12 0.80
N GLU A 90 -16.88 -27.18 1.03
CA GLU A 90 -17.59 -28.44 1.35
C GLU A 90 -17.52 -29.49 0.23
N ARG A 91 -17.25 -29.08 -1.01
CA ARG A 91 -17.07 -29.98 -2.16
C ARG A 91 -15.65 -30.53 -2.30
N LEU A 92 -14.70 -30.04 -1.50
CA LEU A 92 -13.29 -30.45 -1.57
C LEU A 92 -12.93 -31.56 -0.56
N GLY A 93 -13.88 -32.02 0.26
CA GLY A 93 -13.70 -33.10 1.25
C GLY A 93 -13.59 -32.59 2.67
#